data_AF-A0A7W4TIL0-F1
#
_entry.id   AF-A0A7W4TIL0-F1
#
_cell.length_a   1.000
_cell.length_b   1.000
_cell.length_c   1.000
_cell.angle_alpha   90.00
_cell.angle_beta   90.00
_cell.angle_gamma   90.00
#
_symmetry.space_group_name_H-M   'P 1'
#
loop_
_entity.id
_entity.type
_entity.pdbx_description
1 polymer ?
#
loop_
_entity_poly.entity_id
_entity_poly.type
_entity_poly.pdbx_seq_one_letter_code
_entity_poly.pdbx_strand_id
1 'polypeptide(L)'
;MTTGAHPGDAPRRALSPSRAADFMQCPLLYRFRTIDRLPETPSAAAARGTLVHAVLERLYDLPAAERTAARAGAMVEPQWRELLEREPRLQALFGAQPKPGTPTGDALARWLAGARALLQKYFALEDPTRLEPEAREMHVEVDLEDGPVLRGIVDRLDVTPAGRMRVVDYKTGRAPSETAEARALFQMRFYALVLWRLRGEVPLSLQLVYLGSGDVLRHTPDEGDLLATERKVRALWDAIERNRATGDWRPRPGRACTWCDHKVRCPSFGGTPPPLPVDLPLAPGPPAPAGADG
;
A
#
# COMPACT_ATOMS: atom_id res chain seq x y z
N MET A 1 -19.24 -34.41 -16.82
CA MET A 1 -18.09 -34.76 -15.96
C MET A 1 -17.83 -33.58 -15.06
N THR A 2 -18.37 -33.67 -13.85
CA THR A 2 -18.37 -32.66 -12.80
C THR A 2 -16.98 -32.58 -12.18
N THR A 3 -16.28 -31.45 -12.35
CA THR A 3 -15.03 -31.17 -11.66
C THR A 3 -15.33 -30.84 -10.20
N GLY A 4 -14.92 -31.75 -9.31
CA GLY A 4 -15.05 -31.59 -7.86
C GLY A 4 -14.18 -30.43 -7.36
N ALA A 5 -14.80 -29.51 -6.64
CA ALA A 5 -14.09 -28.54 -5.81
C ALA A 5 -13.36 -29.28 -4.68
N HIS A 6 -12.06 -29.04 -4.53
CA HIS A 6 -11.30 -29.49 -3.37
C HIS A 6 -11.75 -28.73 -2.11
N PRO A 7 -12.01 -29.42 -0.98
CA PRO A 7 -12.31 -28.79 0.29
C PRO A 7 -11.01 -28.28 0.90
N GLY A 8 -10.63 -27.04 0.58
CA GLY A 8 -9.40 -26.43 1.12
C GLY A 8 -9.18 -24.96 0.81
N ASP A 9 -9.93 -24.35 -0.12
CA ASP A 9 -9.71 -22.97 -0.53
C ASP A 9 -10.74 -22.01 0.08
N ALA A 10 -10.80 -21.97 1.41
CA ALA A 10 -11.26 -20.74 2.06
C ALA A 10 -10.23 -19.67 1.71
N PRO A 11 -10.61 -18.49 1.17
CA PRO A 11 -9.66 -17.49 0.72
C PRO A 11 -8.72 -17.16 1.89
N ARG A 12 -7.45 -17.58 1.76
CA ARG A 12 -6.45 -17.39 2.80
C ARG A 12 -6.45 -15.92 3.21
N ARG A 13 -6.74 -15.68 4.49
CA ARG A 13 -7.09 -14.35 4.98
C ARG A 13 -5.83 -13.50 5.11
N ALA A 14 -5.48 -12.81 4.03
CA ALA A 14 -4.20 -12.12 3.92
C ALA A 14 -4.23 -10.67 4.43
N LEU A 15 -3.20 -10.28 5.18
CA LEU A 15 -2.95 -8.92 5.64
C LEU A 15 -1.81 -8.30 4.83
N SER A 16 -2.00 -7.06 4.38
CA SER A 16 -0.96 -6.25 3.73
C SER A 16 -0.65 -5.01 4.57
N PRO A 17 0.49 -4.33 4.34
CA PRO A 17 0.80 -3.09 5.06
C PRO A 17 -0.29 -2.04 4.92
N SER A 18 -0.84 -1.85 3.72
CA SER A 18 -1.94 -0.92 3.44
C SER A 18 -3.22 -1.28 4.20
N ARG A 19 -3.60 -2.56 4.20
CA ARG A 19 -4.76 -3.06 4.96
C ARG A 19 -4.59 -2.89 6.46
N ALA A 20 -3.40 -3.19 6.99
CA ALA A 20 -3.07 -2.96 8.40
C ALA A 20 -3.16 -1.46 8.74
N ALA A 21 -2.65 -0.59 7.87
CA ALA A 21 -2.72 0.85 8.03
C ALA A 21 -4.17 1.39 8.00
N ASP A 22 -5.02 0.85 7.13
CA ASP A 22 -6.45 1.20 7.08
C ASP A 22 -7.15 0.82 8.38
N PHE A 23 -6.91 -0.39 8.90
CA PHE A 23 -7.54 -0.84 10.16
C PHE A 23 -7.05 -0.03 11.36
N MET A 24 -5.74 0.24 11.44
CA MET A 24 -5.18 1.12 12.46
C MET A 24 -5.73 2.55 12.37
N GLN A 25 -6.03 3.04 11.17
CA GLN A 25 -6.65 4.34 10.98
C GLN A 25 -8.12 4.34 11.42
N CYS A 26 -8.90 3.39 10.94
CA CYS A 26 -10.32 3.26 11.23
C CYS A 26 -10.81 1.84 10.86
N PRO A 27 -11.31 1.03 11.81
CA PRO A 27 -11.85 -0.29 11.50
C PRO A 27 -12.95 -0.26 10.43
N LEU A 28 -13.83 0.75 10.47
CA LEU A 28 -14.87 0.89 9.45
C LEU A 28 -14.30 1.21 8.05
N LEU A 29 -13.19 1.94 7.95
CA LEU A 29 -12.50 2.18 6.67
C LEU A 29 -11.93 0.88 6.11
N TYR A 30 -11.28 0.08 6.96
CA TYR A 30 -10.80 -1.25 6.57
C TYR A 30 -11.94 -2.11 6.03
N ARG A 31 -13.09 -2.13 6.72
CA ARG A 31 -14.27 -2.86 6.26
C ARG A 31 -14.69 -2.37 4.87
N PHE A 32 -14.91 -1.07 4.68
CA PHE A 32 -15.37 -0.52 3.42
C PHE A 32 -14.44 -0.84 2.24
N ARG A 33 -13.11 -0.75 2.45
CA ARG A 33 -12.14 -0.98 1.38
C ARG A 33 -11.82 -2.46 1.13
N THR A 34 -11.72 -3.24 2.20
CA THR A 34 -11.19 -4.61 2.12
C THR A 34 -12.29 -5.67 2.08
N ILE A 35 -13.35 -5.47 2.85
CA ILE A 35 -14.45 -6.43 3.00
C ILE A 35 -15.53 -6.11 1.98
N ASP A 36 -16.11 -4.91 2.07
CA ASP A 36 -17.21 -4.48 1.22
C ASP A 36 -16.73 -4.10 -0.19
N ARG A 37 -15.43 -3.79 -0.34
CA ARG A 37 -14.77 -3.36 -1.59
C ARG A 37 -15.51 -2.24 -2.30
N LEU A 38 -15.99 -1.27 -1.52
CA LEU A 38 -16.73 -0.13 -2.03
C LEU A 38 -15.84 0.68 -3.00
N PRO A 39 -16.38 1.13 -4.14
CA PRO A 39 -15.63 1.94 -5.07
C PRO A 39 -15.20 3.26 -4.42
N GLU A 40 -13.93 3.62 -4.63
CA GLU A 40 -13.37 4.92 -4.29
C GLU A 40 -13.23 5.77 -5.57
N THR A 41 -13.33 7.08 -5.40
CA THR A 41 -13.13 8.02 -6.51
C THR A 41 -11.62 8.14 -6.74
N PRO A 42 -11.11 7.88 -7.95
CA PRO A 42 -9.71 8.10 -8.23
C PRO A 42 -9.34 9.55 -7.91
N SER A 43 -8.16 9.75 -7.32
CA SER A 43 -7.64 11.10 -7.10
C SER A 43 -6.46 11.36 -8.02
N ALA A 44 -6.33 12.60 -8.50
CA ALA A 44 -5.18 13.02 -9.31
C ALA A 44 -3.84 12.79 -8.57
N ALA A 45 -3.83 12.86 -7.23
CA ALA A 45 -2.62 12.58 -6.44
C ALA A 45 -2.26 11.09 -6.45
N ALA A 46 -3.22 10.20 -6.23
CA ALA A 46 -3.00 8.75 -6.27
C ALA A 46 -2.56 8.28 -7.66
N ALA A 47 -3.24 8.73 -8.71
CA ALA A 47 -2.87 8.43 -10.09
C ALA A 47 -1.44 8.89 -10.42
N ARG A 48 -0.98 10.00 -9.83
CA ARG A 48 0.39 10.51 -10.05
C ARG A 48 1.40 9.61 -9.36
N GLY A 49 1.07 9.13 -8.17
CA GLY A 49 1.82 8.09 -7.47
C GLY A 49 2.06 6.87 -8.37
N THR A 50 0.98 6.26 -8.84
CA THR A 50 1.03 5.09 -9.72
C THR A 50 1.87 5.35 -10.98
N LEU A 51 1.66 6.50 -11.64
CA LEU A 51 2.43 6.86 -12.83
C LEU A 51 3.93 7.00 -12.56
N VAL A 52 4.31 7.65 -11.45
CA VAL A 52 5.72 7.81 -11.07
C VAL A 52 6.37 6.46 -10.74
N HIS A 53 5.67 5.58 -10.03
CA HIS A 53 6.17 4.24 -9.72
C HIS A 53 6.38 3.43 -11.00
N ALA A 54 5.42 3.44 -11.93
CA ALA A 54 5.55 2.76 -13.22
C ALA A 54 6.76 3.27 -14.03
N VAL A 55 7.00 4.58 -14.05
CA VAL A 55 8.19 5.13 -14.71
C VAL A 55 9.49 4.69 -14.02
N LEU A 56 9.54 4.71 -12.68
CA LEU A 56 10.73 4.27 -11.94
C LEU A 56 10.99 2.78 -12.10
N GLU A 57 9.94 1.95 -12.13
CA GLU A 57 10.02 0.54 -12.46
C GLU A 57 10.66 0.38 -13.84
N ARG A 58 10.07 0.97 -14.89
CA ARG A 58 10.54 0.86 -16.29
C ARG A 58 11.91 1.48 -16.54
N LEU A 59 12.32 2.48 -15.77
CA LEU A 59 13.63 3.09 -15.88
C LEU A 59 14.75 2.05 -15.74
N TYR A 60 14.59 1.10 -14.83
CA TYR A 60 15.58 0.06 -14.57
C TYR A 60 15.60 -1.06 -15.62
N ASP A 61 14.65 -1.10 -16.56
CA ASP A 61 14.73 -1.98 -17.73
C ASP A 61 15.79 -1.50 -18.73
N LEU A 62 16.20 -0.22 -18.64
CA LEU A 62 17.28 0.32 -19.47
C LEU A 62 18.66 -0.14 -18.99
N PRO A 63 19.66 -0.21 -19.88
CA PRO A 63 21.06 -0.31 -19.50
C PRO A 63 21.44 0.80 -18.50
N ALA A 64 22.28 0.48 -17.52
CA ALA A 64 22.61 1.40 -16.42
C ALA A 64 23.05 2.80 -16.89
N ALA A 65 23.91 2.89 -17.91
CA ALA A 65 24.38 4.15 -18.47
C ALA A 65 23.29 5.02 -19.13
N GLU A 66 22.15 4.43 -19.51
CA GLU A 66 21.03 5.13 -20.15
C GLU A 66 19.96 5.60 -19.16
N ARG A 67 20.05 5.19 -17.88
CA ARG A 67 19.10 5.55 -16.82
C ARG A 67 19.27 7.02 -16.43
N THR A 68 18.75 7.91 -17.26
CA THR A 68 18.90 9.38 -17.12
C THR A 68 17.55 10.07 -16.88
N ALA A 69 17.61 11.27 -16.31
CA ALA A 69 16.42 12.08 -16.04
C ALA A 69 15.62 12.43 -17.30
N ALA A 70 16.33 12.63 -18.42
CA ALA A 70 15.70 12.85 -19.72
C ALA A 70 14.91 11.61 -20.19
N ARG A 71 15.48 10.41 -20.05
CA ARG A 71 14.81 9.16 -20.42
C ARG A 71 13.60 8.88 -19.54
N ALA A 72 13.72 9.06 -18.21
CA ALA A 72 12.59 8.95 -17.30
C ALA A 72 11.48 9.96 -17.64
N GLY A 73 11.84 11.22 -17.93
CA GLY A 73 10.88 12.25 -18.32
C GLY A 73 10.15 11.97 -19.64
N ALA A 74 10.79 11.25 -20.57
CA ALA A 74 10.20 10.81 -21.83
C ALA A 74 9.26 9.59 -21.69
N MET A 75 9.38 8.83 -20.60
CA MET A 75 8.50 7.69 -20.30
C MET A 75 7.14 8.11 -19.72
N VAL A 76 6.99 9.35 -19.24
CA VAL A 76 5.79 9.83 -18.55
C VAL A 76 4.52 9.71 -19.40
N GLU A 77 4.47 10.22 -20.63
CA GLU A 77 3.28 10.11 -21.47
C GLU A 77 2.97 8.68 -21.93
N PRO A 78 3.95 7.87 -22.39
CA PRO A 78 3.71 6.46 -22.67
C PRO A 78 3.10 5.71 -21.48
N GLN A 79 3.68 5.87 -20.29
CA GLN A 79 3.18 5.20 -19.08
C GLN A 79 1.82 5.73 -18.64
N TRP A 80 1.52 7.02 -18.87
CA TRP A 80 0.18 7.54 -18.66
C TRP A 80 -0.86 6.92 -19.60
N ARG A 81 -0.51 6.71 -20.87
CA ARG A 81 -1.39 6.03 -21.84
C ARG A 81 -1.66 4.57 -21.43
N GLU A 82 -0.63 3.83 -21.04
CA GLU A 82 -0.78 2.46 -20.52
C GLU A 82 -1.65 2.41 -19.26
N LEU A 83 -1.48 3.39 -18.35
CA LEU A 83 -2.31 3.49 -17.15
C LEU A 83 -3.78 3.78 -17.48
N LEU A 84 -4.07 4.61 -18.49
CA LEU A 84 -5.43 4.87 -18.95
C LEU A 84 -6.08 3.64 -19.60
N GLU A 85 -5.30 2.81 -20.30
CA GLU A 85 -5.81 1.55 -20.88
C GLU A 85 -6.19 0.56 -19.77
N ARG A 86 -5.37 0.47 -18.72
CA ARG A 86 -5.63 -0.38 -17.55
C ARG A 86 -6.76 0.13 -16.68
N GLU A 87 -6.89 1.45 -16.55
CA GLU A 87 -7.87 2.09 -15.68
C GLU A 87 -8.61 3.26 -16.39
N PRO A 88 -9.55 2.95 -17.30
CA PRO A 88 -10.22 3.97 -18.13
C PRO A 88 -10.94 5.07 -17.33
N ARG A 89 -11.39 4.77 -16.10
CA ARG A 89 -12.03 5.75 -15.22
C ARG A 89 -11.13 6.95 -14.86
N LEU A 90 -9.81 6.83 -15.00
CA LEU A 90 -8.87 7.94 -14.77
C LEU A 90 -9.01 9.06 -15.80
N GLN A 91 -9.60 8.81 -16.97
CA GLN A 91 -9.90 9.84 -17.97
C GLN A 91 -10.78 10.97 -17.39
N ALA A 92 -11.69 10.62 -16.47
CA ALA A 92 -12.59 11.57 -15.83
C ALA A 92 -11.87 12.59 -14.93
N LEU A 93 -10.64 12.30 -14.47
CA LEU A 93 -9.87 13.19 -13.58
C LEU A 93 -9.61 14.57 -14.19
N PHE A 94 -9.49 14.61 -15.52
CA PHE A 94 -9.17 15.83 -16.27
C PHE A 94 -10.26 16.19 -17.28
N GLY A 95 -11.39 15.47 -17.27
CA GLY A 95 -12.50 15.60 -18.22
C GLY A 95 -13.70 16.44 -17.76
N ALA A 96 -13.71 16.95 -16.51
CA ALA A 96 -14.80 17.78 -16.00
C ALA A 96 -14.59 19.27 -16.32
N GLN A 97 -15.69 19.95 -16.71
CA GLN A 97 -15.78 21.32 -17.20
C GLN A 97 -14.75 22.27 -16.59
N PRO A 98 -13.91 22.93 -17.41
CA PRO A 98 -12.99 23.92 -16.90
C PRO A 98 -13.74 25.02 -16.14
N LYS A 99 -13.15 25.53 -15.06
CA LYS A 99 -13.52 26.86 -14.57
C LYS A 99 -13.42 27.83 -15.76
N PRO A 100 -14.37 28.77 -15.94
CA PRO A 100 -14.26 29.78 -16.99
C PRO A 100 -12.87 30.42 -16.97
N GLY A 101 -12.11 30.28 -18.06
CA GLY A 101 -10.74 30.79 -18.18
C GLY A 101 -9.59 29.79 -18.04
N THR A 102 -9.85 28.48 -17.88
CA THR A 102 -8.77 27.45 -17.91
C THR A 102 -8.96 26.49 -19.09
N PRO A 103 -8.03 26.42 -20.07
CA PRO A 103 -8.06 25.38 -21.09
C PRO A 103 -7.92 23.98 -20.48
N THR A 104 -8.76 23.03 -20.89
CA THR A 104 -8.79 21.65 -20.37
C THR A 104 -7.47 20.89 -20.62
N GLY A 105 -6.75 21.24 -21.70
CA GLY A 105 -5.41 20.72 -22.00
C GLY A 105 -4.33 21.13 -20.99
N ASP A 106 -4.48 22.29 -20.35
CA ASP A 106 -3.48 22.83 -19.41
C ASP A 106 -3.49 22.08 -18.07
N ALA A 107 -4.60 21.46 -17.68
CA ALA A 107 -4.70 20.72 -16.43
C ALA A 107 -3.90 19.41 -16.48
N LEU A 108 -4.10 18.61 -17.54
CA LEU A 108 -3.34 17.38 -17.74
C LEU A 108 -1.86 17.67 -17.97
N ALA A 109 -1.53 18.64 -18.81
CA ALA A 109 -0.14 19.02 -19.07
C ALA A 109 0.60 19.44 -17.78
N ARG A 110 -0.02 20.29 -16.95
CA ARG A 110 0.55 20.66 -15.64
C ARG A 110 0.68 19.47 -14.70
N TRP A 111 -0.28 18.55 -14.72
CA TRP A 111 -0.24 17.36 -13.89
C TRP A 111 0.90 16.40 -14.29
N LEU A 112 1.11 16.18 -15.59
CA LEU A 112 2.22 15.40 -16.14
C LEU A 112 3.57 16.08 -15.89
N ALA A 113 3.64 17.40 -16.00
CA ALA A 113 4.82 18.18 -15.60
C ALA A 113 5.15 17.99 -14.10
N GLY A 114 4.11 17.90 -13.25
CA GLY A 114 4.28 17.55 -11.84
C GLY A 114 4.88 16.15 -11.62
N ALA A 115 4.49 15.15 -12.41
CA ALA A 115 5.10 13.82 -12.36
C ALA A 115 6.59 13.87 -12.76
N ARG A 116 6.92 14.61 -13.83
CA ARG A 116 8.33 14.84 -14.23
C ARG A 116 9.14 15.51 -13.14
N ALA A 117 8.60 16.50 -12.45
CA ALA A 117 9.30 17.19 -11.38
C ALA A 117 9.63 16.25 -10.20
N LEU A 118 8.76 15.28 -9.89
CA LEU A 118 9.04 14.24 -8.90
C LEU A 118 10.16 13.30 -9.37
N LEU A 119 10.15 12.91 -10.65
CA LEU A 119 11.22 12.10 -11.24
C LEU A 119 12.55 12.86 -11.24
N GLN A 120 12.58 14.16 -11.52
CA GLN A 120 13.81 14.96 -11.44
C GLN A 120 14.40 14.95 -10.02
N LYS A 121 13.55 15.04 -8.99
CA LYS A 121 14.01 14.94 -7.60
C LYS A 121 14.61 13.57 -7.28
N TYR A 122 14.07 12.48 -7.85
CA TYR A 122 14.68 11.15 -7.70
C TYR A 122 16.17 11.15 -8.09
N PHE A 123 16.52 11.75 -9.24
CA PHE A 123 17.92 11.84 -9.70
C PHE A 123 18.83 12.73 -8.83
N ALA A 124 18.25 13.57 -7.97
CA ALA A 124 19.01 14.31 -6.97
C ALA A 124 19.26 13.50 -5.68
N LEU A 125 18.45 12.44 -5.45
CA LEU A 125 18.52 11.59 -4.26
C LEU A 125 19.35 10.33 -4.49
N GLU A 126 19.27 9.77 -5.70
CA GLU A 126 19.96 8.54 -6.07
C GLU A 126 20.52 8.63 -7.50
N ASP A 127 21.61 7.91 -7.73
CA ASP A 127 22.20 7.71 -9.05
C ASP A 127 21.83 6.30 -9.57
N PRO A 128 20.79 6.16 -10.41
CA PRO A 128 20.34 4.84 -10.88
C PRO A 128 21.34 4.17 -11.83
N THR A 129 22.36 4.89 -12.33
CA THR A 129 23.42 4.30 -13.16
C THR A 129 24.38 3.41 -12.36
N ARG A 130 24.33 3.53 -11.03
CA ARG A 130 25.18 2.79 -10.09
C ARG A 130 24.42 1.74 -9.27
N LEU A 131 23.15 1.52 -9.60
CA LEU A 131 22.25 0.65 -8.87
C LEU A 131 21.78 -0.46 -9.81
N GLU A 132 21.85 -1.70 -9.35
CA GLU A 132 21.24 -2.84 -10.03
C GLU A 132 20.31 -3.55 -9.05
N PRO A 133 19.02 -3.17 -9.00
CA PRO A 133 18.05 -3.79 -8.11
C PRO A 133 17.90 -5.27 -8.45
N GLU A 134 17.78 -6.12 -7.44
CA GLU A 134 17.47 -7.54 -7.65
C GLU A 134 16.01 -7.70 -8.13
N ALA A 135 15.10 -6.90 -7.57
CA ALA A 135 13.69 -6.93 -7.95
C ALA A 135 13.05 -5.54 -7.84
N ARG A 136 11.98 -5.35 -8.63
CA ARG A 136 11.10 -4.18 -8.65
C ARG A 136 9.66 -4.66 -8.67
N GLU A 137 8.76 -3.94 -8.01
CA GLU A 137 7.34 -4.34 -7.86
C GLU A 137 7.20 -5.82 -7.43
N MET A 138 8.08 -6.25 -6.52
CA MET A 138 8.21 -7.63 -6.10
C MET A 138 7.03 -8.03 -5.23
N HIS A 139 6.25 -9.00 -5.70
CA HIS A 139 5.22 -9.62 -4.88
C HIS A 139 5.89 -10.50 -3.83
N VAL A 140 5.54 -10.28 -2.57
CA VAL A 140 6.02 -11.06 -1.43
C VAL A 140 4.83 -11.62 -0.67
N GLU A 141 4.94 -12.88 -0.25
CA GLU A 141 3.92 -13.56 0.53
C GLU A 141 4.57 -14.53 1.51
N VAL A 142 4.12 -14.55 2.76
CA VAL A 142 4.53 -15.54 3.75
C VAL A 142 3.37 -15.91 4.66
N ASP A 143 3.18 -17.20 4.90
CA ASP A 143 2.25 -17.71 5.90
C ASP A 143 2.88 -17.55 7.29
N LEU A 144 2.28 -16.74 8.17
CA LEU A 144 2.63 -16.79 9.59
C LEU A 144 1.92 -17.96 10.26
N GLU A 145 2.67 -18.81 10.95
CA GLU A 145 2.11 -19.86 11.81
C GLU A 145 1.12 -19.25 12.81
N ASP A 146 -0.07 -19.83 12.94
CA ASP A 146 -1.19 -19.33 13.76
C ASP A 146 -1.50 -17.84 13.54
N GLY A 147 -1.34 -17.36 12.31
CA GLY A 147 -1.50 -15.96 11.95
C GLY A 147 -2.07 -15.75 10.54
N PRO A 148 -2.13 -14.48 10.09
CA PRO A 148 -2.51 -14.19 8.72
C PRO A 148 -1.39 -14.54 7.75
N VAL A 149 -1.79 -14.74 6.50
CA VAL A 149 -0.84 -14.63 5.37
C VAL A 149 -0.43 -13.17 5.25
N LEU A 150 0.86 -12.88 5.37
CA LEU A 150 1.38 -11.54 5.10
C LEU A 150 1.70 -11.43 3.63
N ARG A 151 1.16 -10.41 2.96
CA ARG A 151 1.44 -10.17 1.55
C ARG A 151 1.57 -8.71 1.20
N GLY A 152 2.31 -8.42 0.14
CA GLY A 152 2.36 -7.08 -0.42
C GLY A 152 3.30 -6.98 -1.61
N ILE A 153 3.56 -5.75 -2.01
CA ILE A 153 4.41 -5.43 -3.15
C ILE A 153 5.51 -4.50 -2.66
N VAL A 154 6.76 -4.92 -2.83
CA VAL A 154 7.95 -4.12 -2.54
C VAL A 154 8.34 -3.37 -3.80
N ASP A 155 8.34 -2.03 -3.77
CA ASP A 155 8.64 -1.21 -4.94
C ASP A 155 10.03 -1.52 -5.53
N ARG A 156 11.06 -1.62 -4.67
CA ARG A 156 12.42 -1.98 -5.08
C ARG A 156 13.18 -2.71 -3.98
N LEU A 157 13.85 -3.80 -4.35
CA LEU A 157 14.76 -4.56 -3.48
C LEU A 157 16.15 -4.56 -4.10
N ASP A 158 17.11 -3.95 -3.40
CA ASP A 158 18.51 -3.98 -3.77
C ASP A 158 19.23 -5.06 -2.93
N VAL A 159 19.99 -5.95 -3.57
CA VAL A 159 20.75 -7.00 -2.89
C VAL A 159 22.20 -6.96 -3.32
N THR A 160 23.11 -6.91 -2.34
CA THR A 160 24.55 -6.97 -2.62
C THR A 160 25.01 -8.40 -2.93
N PRO A 161 26.18 -8.61 -3.54
CA PRO A 161 26.74 -9.96 -3.74
C PRO A 161 26.90 -10.76 -2.43
N ALA A 162 27.00 -10.09 -1.28
CA ALA A 162 27.06 -10.72 0.04
C ALA A 162 25.69 -11.04 0.65
N GLY A 163 24.59 -10.90 -0.10
CA GLY A 163 23.22 -11.17 0.35
C GLY A 163 22.56 -10.04 1.14
N ARG A 164 23.29 -8.98 1.51
CA ARG A 164 22.75 -7.85 2.27
C ARG A 164 21.66 -7.13 1.47
N MET A 165 20.47 -7.03 2.06
CA MET A 165 19.29 -6.44 1.42
C MET A 165 19.06 -4.99 1.84
N ARG A 166 18.63 -4.16 0.89
CA ARG A 166 18.04 -2.83 1.12
C ARG A 166 16.66 -2.77 0.49
N VAL A 167 15.65 -2.53 1.30
CA VAL A 167 14.25 -2.39 0.88
C VAL A 167 13.94 -0.92 0.65
N VAL A 168 13.44 -0.57 -0.53
CA VAL A 168 13.14 0.81 -0.91
C VAL A 168 11.67 0.92 -1.32
N ASP A 169 11.02 1.97 -0.83
CA ASP A 169 9.65 2.35 -1.17
C ASP A 169 9.64 3.84 -1.56
N TYR A 170 9.02 4.14 -2.70
CA TYR A 170 8.93 5.49 -3.22
C TYR A 170 7.65 6.16 -2.72
N LYS A 171 7.76 7.42 -2.30
CA LYS A 171 6.62 8.23 -1.88
C LYS A 171 6.59 9.54 -2.67
N THR A 172 5.49 9.78 -3.39
CA THR A 172 5.29 11.04 -4.14
C THR A 172 4.84 12.22 -3.28
N GLY A 173 4.46 11.94 -2.02
CA GLY A 173 4.14 12.95 -1.01
C GLY A 173 5.38 13.52 -0.31
N ARG A 174 5.15 14.44 0.62
CA ARG A 174 6.19 14.95 1.52
C ARG A 174 6.52 13.93 2.62
N ALA A 175 7.74 14.02 3.14
CA ALA A 175 8.14 13.30 4.34
C ALA A 175 7.21 13.60 5.54
N PRO A 176 6.94 12.61 6.39
CA PRO A 176 6.18 12.79 7.64
C PRO A 176 6.97 13.66 8.62
N SER A 177 6.27 14.22 9.61
CA SER A 177 6.93 14.77 10.80
C SER A 177 7.52 13.63 11.65
N GLU A 178 8.47 13.94 12.53
CA GLU A 178 9.07 12.98 13.48
C GLU A 178 8.01 12.17 14.23
N THR A 179 6.94 12.82 14.69
CA THR A 179 5.82 12.18 15.41
C THR A 179 5.01 11.19 14.55
N ALA A 180 5.09 11.29 13.22
CA ALA A 180 4.38 10.43 12.27
C ALA A 180 5.30 9.40 11.58
N GLU A 181 6.63 9.50 11.75
CA GLU A 181 7.61 8.56 11.19
C GLU A 181 7.35 7.12 11.64
N ALA A 182 7.00 6.91 12.91
CA ALA A 182 6.72 5.57 13.44
C ALA A 182 5.64 4.82 12.63
N ARG A 183 4.65 5.54 12.09
CA ARG A 183 3.61 4.94 11.22
C ARG A 183 4.17 4.58 9.86
N ALA A 184 5.02 5.43 9.28
CA ALA A 184 5.67 5.17 7.99
C ALA A 184 6.65 4.00 8.08
N LEU A 185 7.47 3.96 9.15
CA LEU A 185 8.41 2.87 9.40
C LEU A 185 7.71 1.53 9.68
N PHE A 186 6.50 1.53 10.24
CA PHE A 186 5.74 0.27 10.40
C PHE A 186 5.47 -0.42 9.06
N GLN A 187 5.12 0.33 8.00
CA GLN A 187 4.95 -0.24 6.67
C GLN A 187 6.24 -0.89 6.17
N MET A 188 7.39 -0.24 6.38
CA MET A 188 8.67 -0.77 5.95
C MET A 188 9.11 -2.00 6.75
N ARG A 189 8.93 -1.98 8.08
CA ARG A 189 9.22 -3.13 8.95
C ARG A 189 8.33 -4.33 8.63
N PHE A 190 7.11 -4.10 8.13
CA PHE A 190 6.26 -5.18 7.63
C PHE A 190 6.92 -5.91 6.46
N TYR A 191 7.40 -5.17 5.44
CA TYR A 191 8.11 -5.80 4.31
C TYR A 191 9.39 -6.48 4.76
N ALA A 192 10.13 -5.85 5.68
CA ALA A 192 11.33 -6.42 6.25
C ALA A 192 11.06 -7.75 6.97
N LEU A 193 9.97 -7.84 7.74
CA LEU A 193 9.51 -9.06 8.38
C LEU A 193 9.20 -10.15 7.34
N VAL A 194 8.47 -9.83 6.27
CA VAL A 194 8.15 -10.80 5.22
C VAL A 194 9.42 -11.33 4.54
N LEU A 195 10.33 -10.43 4.16
CA LEU A 195 11.61 -10.80 3.53
C LEU A 195 12.49 -11.61 4.47
N TRP A 196 12.53 -11.26 5.76
CA TRP A 196 13.28 -12.01 6.76
C TRP A 196 12.74 -13.44 6.91
N ARG A 197 11.42 -13.62 6.96
CA ARG A 197 10.80 -14.96 7.01
C ARG A 197 11.04 -15.77 5.74
N LEU A 198 11.11 -15.13 4.58
CA LEU A 198 11.36 -15.79 3.30
C LEU A 198 12.83 -16.16 3.06
N ARG A 199 13.77 -15.31 3.51
CA ARG A 199 15.19 -15.42 3.15
C ARG A 199 16.11 -15.74 4.32
N GLY A 200 15.61 -15.70 5.55
CA GLY A 200 16.38 -15.97 6.76
C GLY A 200 17.34 -14.84 7.18
N GLU A 201 17.39 -13.73 6.44
CA GLU A 201 18.29 -12.59 6.71
C GLU A 201 17.50 -11.30 6.94
N VAL A 202 17.83 -10.56 8.01
CA VAL A 202 17.24 -9.24 8.29
C VAL A 202 17.77 -8.23 7.27
N PRO A 203 16.90 -7.45 6.59
CA PRO A 203 17.38 -6.41 5.69
C PRO A 203 18.27 -5.39 6.41
N LEU A 204 19.41 -5.04 5.80
CA LEU A 204 20.37 -4.10 6.36
C LEU A 204 19.82 -2.66 6.40
N SER A 205 18.92 -2.30 5.48
CA SER A 205 18.38 -0.95 5.40
C SER A 205 16.98 -0.93 4.83
N LEU A 206 16.12 -0.12 5.43
CA LEU A 206 14.80 0.25 4.94
C LEU A 206 14.81 1.73 4.56
N GLN A 207 14.33 2.05 3.36
CA GLN A 207 14.35 3.41 2.83
C GLN A 207 13.00 3.82 2.27
N LEU A 208 12.54 4.99 2.72
CA LEU A 208 11.40 5.69 2.17
C LEU A 208 11.93 6.93 1.43
N VAL A 209 11.80 6.92 0.11
CA VAL A 209 12.30 8.00 -0.76
C VAL A 209 11.14 8.96 -1.06
N TYR A 210 11.11 10.10 -0.37
CA TYR A 210 10.04 11.09 -0.48
C TYR A 210 10.32 12.09 -1.61
N LEU A 211 9.88 11.76 -2.82
CA LEU A 211 10.00 12.59 -4.01
C LEU A 211 9.26 13.93 -3.89
N GLY A 212 8.21 14.01 -3.05
CA GLY A 212 7.48 15.27 -2.87
C GLY A 212 8.33 16.34 -2.19
N SER A 213 9.14 15.97 -1.20
CA SER A 213 9.99 16.91 -0.45
C SER A 213 11.48 16.82 -0.79
N GLY A 214 11.94 15.73 -1.40
CA GLY A 214 13.36 15.52 -1.68
C GLY A 214 14.13 14.95 -0.47
N ASP A 215 13.46 14.16 0.37
CA ASP A 215 14.06 13.56 1.57
C ASP A 215 14.14 12.04 1.44
N VAL A 216 15.10 11.43 2.13
CA VAL A 216 15.16 9.98 2.30
C VAL A 216 15.15 9.64 3.78
N LEU A 217 14.08 8.98 4.24
CA LEU A 217 14.03 8.43 5.59
C LEU A 217 14.66 7.04 5.56
N ARG A 218 15.66 6.82 6.42
CA ARG A 218 16.40 5.55 6.51
C ARG A 218 16.24 4.96 7.90
N HIS A 219 16.06 3.64 7.95
CA HIS A 219 16.06 2.90 9.19
C HIS A 219 16.81 1.58 9.00
N THR A 220 17.63 1.22 9.99
CA THR A 220 18.35 -0.04 10.07
C THR A 220 17.61 -0.91 11.07
N PRO A 221 16.83 -1.91 10.63
CA PRO A 221 16.09 -2.77 11.55
C PRO A 221 17.02 -3.82 12.17
N ASP A 222 16.69 -4.25 13.38
CA ASP A 222 17.25 -5.46 13.98
C ASP A 222 16.17 -6.57 14.14
N GLU A 223 16.57 -7.75 14.61
CA GLU A 223 15.62 -8.85 14.85
C GLU A 223 14.55 -8.47 15.89
N GLY A 224 14.90 -7.69 16.90
CA GLY A 224 13.98 -7.23 17.94
C GLY A 224 12.86 -6.35 17.38
N ASP A 225 13.20 -5.43 16.48
CA ASP A 225 12.27 -4.59 15.73
C ASP A 225 11.27 -5.44 14.93
N LEU A 226 11.75 -6.48 14.24
CA LEU A 226 10.92 -7.33 13.40
C LEU A 226 10.04 -8.27 14.22
N LEU A 227 10.54 -8.82 15.31
CA LEU A 227 9.73 -9.59 16.27
C LEU A 227 8.65 -8.73 16.92
N ALA A 228 8.96 -7.47 17.27
CA ALA A 228 7.96 -6.52 17.77
C ALA A 228 6.91 -6.18 16.71
N THR A 229 7.33 -6.03 15.46
CA THR A 229 6.44 -5.82 14.32
C THR A 229 5.51 -7.02 14.12
N GLU A 230 6.02 -8.24 14.21
CA GLU A 230 5.21 -9.46 14.12
C GLU A 230 4.16 -9.53 15.23
N ARG A 231 4.54 -9.28 16.49
CA ARG A 231 3.58 -9.23 17.61
C ARG A 231 2.46 -8.21 17.35
N LYS A 232 2.81 -7.03 16.84
CA LYS A 232 1.83 -6.00 16.48
C LYS A 232 0.92 -6.44 15.33
N VAL A 233 1.48 -7.09 14.31
CA VAL A 233 0.72 -7.65 13.18
C VAL A 233 -0.28 -8.70 13.66
N ARG A 234 0.13 -9.62 14.54
CA ARG A 234 -0.75 -10.63 15.15
C ARG A 234 -1.87 -9.98 15.98
N ALA A 235 -1.55 -9.00 16.82
CA ALA A 235 -2.55 -8.29 17.60
C ALA A 235 -3.58 -7.53 16.73
N LEU A 236 -3.13 -6.94 15.61
CA LEU A 236 -4.02 -6.33 14.62
C LEU A 236 -4.91 -7.37 13.94
N TRP A 237 -4.34 -8.54 13.63
CA TRP A 237 -5.06 -9.65 13.05
C TRP A 237 -6.19 -10.14 13.95
N ASP A 238 -5.88 -10.41 15.22
CA ASP A 238 -6.88 -10.86 16.19
C ASP A 238 -8.00 -9.84 16.36
N ALA A 239 -7.68 -8.54 16.31
CA ALA A 239 -8.68 -7.48 16.36
C ALA A 239 -9.58 -7.46 15.10
N ILE A 240 -9.00 -7.67 13.92
CA ILE A 240 -9.76 -7.81 12.66
C ILE A 240 -10.71 -9.01 12.73
N GLU A 241 -10.22 -10.15 13.22
CA GLU A 241 -11.00 -11.39 13.31
C GLU A 241 -12.14 -11.26 14.33
N ARG A 242 -11.90 -10.61 15.48
CA ARG A 242 -12.96 -10.27 16.44
C ARG A 242 -14.03 -9.36 15.82
N ASN A 243 -13.63 -8.33 15.07
CA ASN A 243 -14.57 -7.45 14.39
C ASN A 243 -15.36 -8.18 13.29
N ARG A 244 -14.75 -9.16 12.60
CA ARG A 244 -15.46 -10.03 11.65
C ARG A 244 -16.50 -10.89 12.37
N ALA A 245 -16.11 -11.58 13.45
CA ALA A 245 -16.99 -12.49 14.17
C ALA A 245 -18.18 -11.77 14.81
N THR A 246 -17.98 -10.55 15.32
CA THR A 246 -19.03 -9.76 15.98
C THR A 246 -19.80 -8.84 15.02
N GLY A 247 -19.23 -8.55 13.85
CA GLY A 247 -19.71 -7.50 12.95
C GLY A 247 -19.50 -6.07 13.47
N ASP A 248 -18.81 -5.87 14.60
CA ASP A 248 -18.59 -4.55 15.21
C ASP A 248 -17.43 -3.80 14.55
N TRP A 249 -17.74 -3.04 13.49
CA TRP A 249 -16.77 -2.19 12.78
C TRP A 249 -16.93 -0.73 13.16
N ARG A 250 -16.36 -0.34 14.30
CA ARG A 250 -16.51 1.03 14.81
C ARG A 250 -15.78 2.05 13.95
N PRO A 251 -16.42 3.18 13.57
CA PRO A 251 -15.71 4.31 12.99
C PRO A 251 -14.78 4.93 14.04
N ARG A 252 -13.66 5.48 13.58
CA ARG A 252 -12.73 6.26 14.40
C ARG A 252 -12.59 7.66 13.80
N PRO A 253 -13.44 8.63 14.20
CA PRO A 253 -13.37 9.99 13.69
C PRO A 253 -12.00 10.63 13.94
N GLY A 254 -11.51 11.38 12.96
CA GLY A 254 -10.24 12.08 13.04
C GLY A 254 -10.00 12.93 11.79
N ARG A 255 -8.82 13.55 11.68
CA ARG A 255 -8.49 14.42 10.55
C ARG A 255 -8.64 13.74 9.18
N ALA A 256 -8.39 12.42 9.12
CA ALA A 256 -8.55 11.63 7.91
C ALA A 256 -9.99 11.58 7.36
N CYS A 257 -10.99 11.86 8.20
CA CYS A 257 -12.38 11.91 7.76
C CYS A 257 -12.66 13.07 6.78
N THR A 258 -11.82 14.11 6.75
CA THR A 258 -11.96 15.25 5.81
C THR A 258 -11.81 14.82 4.35
N TRP A 259 -11.09 13.73 4.09
CA TRP A 259 -10.84 13.21 2.74
C TRP A 259 -11.22 11.72 2.61
N CYS A 260 -12.12 11.24 3.46
CA CYS A 260 -12.61 9.86 3.38
C CYS A 260 -13.78 9.76 2.39
N ASP A 261 -13.59 9.07 1.27
CA ASP A 261 -14.61 8.84 0.24
C ASP A 261 -15.88 8.18 0.77
N HIS A 262 -15.77 7.41 1.86
CA HIS A 262 -16.89 6.70 2.46
C HIS A 262 -17.59 7.49 3.57
N LYS A 263 -17.25 8.77 3.77
CA LYS A 263 -17.86 9.63 4.82
C LYS A 263 -19.38 9.63 4.75
N VAL A 264 -19.96 9.64 3.55
CA VAL A 264 -21.42 9.61 3.33
C VAL A 264 -22.11 8.34 3.85
N ARG A 265 -21.36 7.26 4.07
CA ARG A 265 -21.83 5.97 4.62
C ARG A 265 -21.45 5.77 6.09
N CYS A 266 -20.79 6.75 6.70
CA CYS A 266 -20.23 6.61 8.05
C CYS A 266 -21.24 7.04 9.12
N PRO A 267 -21.54 6.19 10.13
CA PRO A 267 -22.47 6.54 11.23
C PRO A 267 -22.08 7.79 12.01
N SER A 268 -20.78 8.06 12.18
CA SER A 268 -20.31 9.29 12.84
C SER A 268 -20.67 10.58 12.10
N PHE A 269 -21.18 10.48 10.87
CA PHE A 269 -21.65 11.60 10.05
C PHE A 269 -23.10 11.38 9.57
N GLY A 270 -23.86 10.51 10.25
CA GLY A 270 -25.27 10.23 9.93
C GLY A 270 -25.50 9.30 8.74
N GLY A 271 -24.44 8.69 8.19
CA GLY A 271 -24.54 7.71 7.11
C GLY A 271 -24.77 6.28 7.62
N THR A 272 -25.29 5.42 6.74
CA THR A 272 -25.55 4.01 7.05
C THR A 272 -24.60 3.10 6.25
N PRO A 273 -23.77 2.28 6.91
CA PRO A 273 -23.00 1.23 6.27
C PRO A 273 -23.92 0.23 5.52
N PRO A 274 -23.50 -0.33 4.37
CA PRO A 274 -24.22 -1.46 3.78
C PRO A 274 -24.28 -2.66 4.75
N PRO A 275 -25.15 -3.65 4.54
CA PRO A 275 -25.06 -4.92 5.27
C PRO A 275 -23.70 -5.60 5.05
N LEU A 276 -23.26 -6.42 6.00
CA LEU A 276 -22.04 -7.23 5.81
C LEU A 276 -22.28 -8.27 4.70
N PRO A 277 -21.29 -8.53 3.83
CA PRO A 277 -21.38 -9.63 2.87
C PRO A 277 -21.60 -10.97 3.58
N VAL A 278 -22.58 -11.75 3.12
CA VAL A 278 -23.03 -13.01 3.75
C VAL A 278 -22.01 -14.15 3.67
N ASP A 279 -20.98 -14.04 2.83
CA ASP A 279 -19.98 -15.10 2.61
C ASP A 279 -18.70 -14.93 3.47
N LEU A 280 -18.75 -14.15 4.55
CA LEU A 280 -17.69 -14.16 5.53
C LEU A 280 -17.92 -15.33 6.48
N PRO A 281 -17.02 -16.33 6.57
CA PRO A 281 -17.14 -17.36 7.59
C PRO A 281 -17.03 -16.67 8.94
N LEU A 282 -18.17 -16.48 9.61
CA LEU A 282 -18.26 -16.15 11.01
C LEU A 282 -17.64 -17.35 11.73
N ALA A 283 -16.53 -17.14 12.44
CA ALA A 283 -16.03 -18.17 13.33
C ALA A 283 -17.14 -18.51 14.33
N PRO A 284 -17.37 -19.80 14.65
CA PRO A 284 -18.29 -20.14 15.72
C PRO A 284 -17.85 -19.41 17.00
N GLY A 285 -18.81 -18.77 17.67
CA GLY A 285 -18.55 -18.06 18.92
C GLY A 285 -17.92 -18.98 19.97
N PRO A 286 -17.28 -18.42 21.01
CA PRO A 286 -16.72 -19.23 22.09
C PRO A 286 -17.83 -20.13 22.69
N PRO A 287 -17.52 -21.38 23.05
CA PRO A 287 -18.50 -22.26 23.67
C PRO A 287 -19.02 -21.58 24.95
N ALA A 288 -20.35 -21.63 25.13
CA ALA A 288 -20.99 -21.15 26.34
C ALA A 288 -20.33 -21.81 27.57
N PRO A 289 -20.12 -21.09 28.68
CA PRO A 289 -19.57 -21.70 29.88
C PRO A 289 -20.46 -22.88 30.27
N ALA A 290 -19.86 -24.06 30.39
CA ALA A 290 -20.53 -25.24 30.90
C ALA A 290 -21.15 -24.86 32.25
N GLY A 291 -22.47 -24.92 32.33
CA GLY A 291 -23.18 -24.77 33.59
C GLY A 291 -22.60 -25.77 34.57
N ALA A 292 -22.21 -25.28 35.75
CA ALA A 292 -21.87 -26.14 36.86
C ALA A 292 -23.13 -26.92 37.23
N ASP A 293 -23.14 -28.21 36.90
CA ASP A 293 -24.11 -29.16 37.46
C ASP A 293 -23.92 -29.23 38.97
N GLY A 294 -25.02 -29.11 39.70
CA GLY A 294 -25.14 -29.47 41.12
C GLY A 294 -25.62 -30.91 41.28
#